data_AF-A0A7Y0DYE2-F1
#
_entry.id   AF-A0A7Y0DYE2-F1
#
_cell.length_a   1.000
_cell.length_b   1.000
_cell.length_c   1.000
_cell.angle_alpha   90.00
_cell.angle_beta   90.00
_cell.angle_gamma   90.00
#
_symmetry.space_group_name_H-M   'P 1'
#
loop_
_entity.id
_entity.type
_entity.pdbx_description
1 polymer ?
#
loop_
_entity_poly.entity_id
_entity_poly.type
_entity_poly.pdbx_seq_one_letter_code
_entity_poly.pdbx_strand_id
1 'polypeptide(L)' 'MAELKKEVLSSTVNKVLDEYLSALHADEEIDDESANRLDELLRKGKAPKFEEIDSVLFPPSQGNKT' A
#
# COMPACT_ATOMS: atom_id res chain seq x y z
N MET A 1 25.02 -5.37 -11.93
CA MET A 1 23.58 -5.70 -11.78
C MET A 1 23.31 -5.79 -10.29
N ALA A 2 22.61 -4.83 -9.69
CA ALA A 2 22.31 -4.89 -8.25
C ALA A 2 21.09 -5.81 -8.05
N GLU A 3 21.29 -6.94 -7.35
CA GLU A 3 20.18 -7.73 -6.81
C GLU A 3 19.37 -6.84 -5.88
N LEU A 4 18.12 -6.54 -6.25
CA LEU A 4 17.12 -6.02 -5.34
C LEU A 4 16.87 -7.10 -4.30
N LYS A 5 17.65 -7.10 -3.21
CA LYS A 5 17.30 -7.85 -2.01
C LYS A 5 15.91 -7.39 -1.61
N LYS A 6 14.92 -8.26 -1.78
CA LYS A 6 13.59 -8.09 -1.22
C LYS A 6 13.82 -8.03 0.29
N GLU A 7 13.85 -6.83 0.86
CA GLU A 7 14.07 -6.68 2.29
C GLU A 7 12.90 -7.35 2.99
N VAL A 8 13.19 -8.48 3.64
CA VAL A 8 12.18 -9.21 4.40
C VAL A 8 11.87 -8.36 5.62
N LEU A 9 10.64 -7.87 5.69
CA LEU A 9 10.15 -7.11 6.83
C LEU A 9 10.28 -7.92 8.11
N SER A 10 10.61 -7.25 9.22
CA SER A 10 10.63 -7.90 10.52
C SER A 10 9.23 -8.42 10.91
N SER A 11 9.17 -9.43 11.78
CA SER A 11 7.90 -9.97 12.25
C SER A 11 7.03 -8.91 12.94
N THR A 12 7.63 -7.98 13.65
CA THR A 12 6.93 -6.86 14.28
C THR A 12 6.31 -5.94 13.24
N VAL A 13 7.05 -5.59 12.18
CA VAL A 13 6.53 -4.71 11.12
C VAL A 13 5.35 -5.37 10.41
N ASN A 14 5.44 -6.67 10.09
CA ASN A 14 4.32 -7.39 9.48
C ASN A 14 3.06 -7.33 10.35
N LYS A 15 3.17 -7.58 11.67
CA LYS A 15 2.02 -7.49 12.58
C LYS A 15 1.40 -6.09 12.62
N VAL A 16 2.22 -5.05 12.61
CA VAL A 16 1.73 -3.66 12.58
C VAL A 16 0.97 -3.39 11.27
N LEU A 17 1.50 -3.87 10.13
CA LEU A 17 0.82 -3.72 8.84
C LEU A 17 -0.49 -4.52 8.78
N ASP A 18 -0.55 -5.70 9.39
CA ASP A 18 -1.77 -6.51 9.46
C ASP A 18 -2.87 -5.79 10.26
N GLU A 19 -2.54 -5.24 11.43
CA GLU A 19 -3.50 -4.46 12.25
C GLU A 19 -3.89 -3.15 11.55
N TYR A 20 -2.95 -2.50 10.87
CA TYR A 20 -3.22 -1.29 10.11
C TYR A 20 -4.19 -1.55 8.95
N LEU A 21 -3.98 -2.61 8.16
CA LEU A 21 -4.91 -3.01 7.11
C LEU A 21 -6.29 -3.36 7.67
N SER A 22 -6.35 -4.06 8.81
CA SER A 22 -7.62 -4.35 9.47
C SER A 22 -8.36 -3.08 9.91
N ALA A 23 -7.65 -2.06 10.38
CA ALA A 23 -8.26 -0.78 10.75
C ALA A 23 -8.78 -0.02 9.52
N LEU A 24 -8.06 -0.06 8.40
CA LEU A 24 -8.51 0.56 7.15
C LEU A 24 -9.79 -0.09 6.60
N HIS A 25 -9.88 -1.42 6.60
CA HIS A 25 -11.09 -2.13 6.14
C HIS A 25 -12.28 -1.98 7.10
N ALA A 26 -12.05 -1.55 8.34
CA ALA A 26 -13.14 -1.28 9.29
C ALA A 26 -13.77 0.11 9.09
N ASP A 27 -13.14 0.99 8.31
CA ASP A 27 -13.64 2.31 7.98
C ASP A 27 -14.49 2.25 6.70
N GLU A 28 -15.79 2.53 6.83
CA GLU A 28 -16.74 2.49 5.71
C GLU A 28 -16.48 3.58 4.66
N GLU A 29 -15.71 4.63 4.99
CA GLU A 29 -15.34 5.70 4.04
C GLU A 29 -14.14 5.32 3.16
N ILE A 30 -13.40 4.27 3.51
CA ILE A 30 -12.21 3.82 2.78
C ILE A 30 -12.58 2.63 1.91
N ASP A 31 -12.33 2.73 0.60
CA ASP A 31 -12.54 1.59 -0.29
C ASP A 31 -11.49 0.49 -0.08
N ASP A 32 -11.96 -0.76 -0.09
CA ASP A 32 -11.11 -1.95 0.07
C ASP A 32 -9.94 -1.96 -0.93
N GLU A 33 -10.16 -1.47 -2.15
CA GLU A 33 -9.12 -1.48 -3.19
C GLU A 33 -7.96 -0.52 -2.83
N SER A 34 -8.26 0.68 -2.34
CA SER A 34 -7.25 1.64 -1.87
C SER A 34 -6.50 1.12 -0.64
N ALA A 35 -7.21 0.52 0.32
CA ALA A 35 -6.60 -0.08 1.50
C ALA A 35 -5.60 -1.18 1.12
N ASN A 36 -6.00 -2.08 0.21
CA ASN A 36 -5.14 -3.16 -0.27
C ASN A 36 -3.92 -2.63 -1.05
N ARG A 37 -4.09 -1.65 -1.94
CA ARG A 37 -2.96 -1.09 -2.69
C ARG A 37 -1.96 -0.36 -1.78
N LEU A 38 -2.45 0.30 -0.73
CA LEU A 38 -1.58 0.92 0.28
C LEU A 38 -0.80 -0.13 1.08
N ASP A 39 -1.43 -1.23 1.48
CA ASP A 39 -0.73 -2.35 2.15
C ASP A 39 0.38 -2.92 1.25
N GLU A 40 0.10 -3.16 -0.03
CA GLU A 40 1.11 -3.63 -0.99
C GLU A 40 2.31 -2.67 -1.10
N LEU A 41 2.06 -1.36 -1.08
CA LEU A 41 3.11 -0.35 -1.09
C LEU A 41 3.98 -0.44 0.17
N LEU A 42 3.36 -0.49 1.35
CA LEU A 42 4.06 -0.55 2.64
C LEU A 42 4.85 -1.85 2.81
N ARG A 43 4.34 -2.97 2.29
CA ARG A 43 5.02 -4.27 2.33
C ARG A 43 6.27 -4.36 1.46
N LYS A 44 6.57 -3.35 0.64
CA LYS A 44 7.86 -3.22 -0.06
C LYS A 44 9.03 -2.96 0.89
N GLY A 45 8.75 -2.62 2.15
CA GLY A 45 9.75 -2.45 3.21
C GLY A 45 10.58 -1.18 3.10
N LYS A 46 10.22 -0.29 2.17
CA LYS A 46 10.80 1.05 2.04
C LYS A 46 9.77 2.06 2.48
N ALA A 47 10.21 3.11 3.17
CA ALA A 47 9.35 4.26 3.44
C ALA A 47 8.91 4.87 2.09
N PRO A 48 7.61 4.83 1.75
CA PRO A 48 7.15 5.36 0.48
C PRO A 48 7.24 6.88 0.48
N LYS A 49 7.54 7.46 -0.68
CA LYS A 49 7.45 8.90 -0.88
C LYS A 49 6.00 9.34 -1.03
N PHE A 50 5.76 10.63 -0.84
CA PHE A 50 4.43 11.23 -0.97
C PHE A 50 3.79 10.91 -2.33
N GLU A 51 4.57 11.01 -3.42
CA GLU A 51 4.06 10.77 -4.78
C GLU A 51 3.69 9.29 -5.01
N GLU A 52 4.38 8.37 -4.34
CA GLU A 52 4.08 6.93 -4.42
C GLU A 52 2.78 6.59 -3.69
N ILE A 53 2.52 7.25 -2.56
CA ILE A 53 1.28 7.12 -1.81
C ILE A 53 0.12 7.69 -2.64
N ASP A 54 0.27 8.91 -3.16
CA ASP A 54 -0.75 9.59 -3.95
C ASP A 54 -1.16 8.78 -5.19
N SER A 55 -0.18 8.27 -5.93
CA SER A 55 -0.44 7.43 -7.11
C SER A 55 -1.16 6.11 -6.78
N VAL A 56 -0.98 5.57 -5.59
CA VAL A 56 -1.58 4.32 -5.15
C VAL A 56 -3.03 4.54 -4.70
N LEU A 57 -3.26 5.61 -3.93
CA LEU A 57 -4.60 5.96 -3.43
C LEU A 57 -5.49 6.54 -4.54
N PHE A 58 -4.91 7.33 -5.44
CA PHE A 58 -5.63 8.03 -6.51
C PHE A 58 -5.05 7.67 -7.87
N PRO A 59 -5.23 6.41 -8.33
CA PRO A 59 -4.76 6.02 -9.63
C PRO A 59 -5.47 6.90 -10.67
N PRO A 60 -4.78 7.30 -11.75
CA PRO A 60 -5.44 8.02 -12.82
C PRO A 60 -6.63 7.17 -13.27
N SER A 61 -7.84 7.74 -13.21
CA SER A 61 -9.03 7.08 -13.73
C SER A 61 -8.66 6.56 -15.12
N GLN A 62 -8.73 5.25 -15.36
CA GLN A 62 -8.64 4.76 -16.72
C GLN A 62 -9.75 5.48 -17.47
N GLY A 63 -9.35 6.48 -18.26
CA GLY A 63 -10.28 7.29 -19.01
C GLY A 63 -11.05 6.32 -19.88
N ASN A 64 -12.28 6.01 -19.49
CA ASN A 64 -13.26 5.50 -20.41
C ASN A 64 -13.39 6.60 -21.46
N LYS A 65 -12.64 6.44 -22.56
CA LYS A 65 -12.90 7.17 -23.80
C LYS A 65 -14.28 6.73 -24.24
N THR A 66 -15.30 7.45 -23.79
CA THR A 66 -16.57 7.56 -24.53
C THR A 66 -16.32 8.19 -25.88
#